data_AF-A0ABD6BSH1-F1
#
_entry.id   AF-A0ABD6BSH1-F1
#
_cell.length_a   1.000
_cell.length_b   1.000
_cell.length_c   1.000
_cell.angle_alpha   90.00
_cell.angle_beta   90.00
_cell.angle_gamma   90.00
#
_symmetry.space_group_name_H-M   'P 1'
#
loop_
_entity.id
_entity.type
_entity.pdbx_description
1 polymer ?
#
loop_
_entity_poly.entity_id
_entity_poly.type
_entity_poly.pdbx_seq_one_letter_code
_entity_poly.pdbx_strand_id
1 'polypeptide(L)' 'MDIVGKPLQTRLLRAFAVLVVLLVYGAATDGVDPFVTLSVPVLFFAFSIASDYAVARFTDN' A
#
# COMPACT_ATOMS: atom_id res chain seq x y z
N MET A 1 4.30 -16.06 6.84
CA MET A 1 4.82 -15.79 5.50
C MET A 1 5.31 -14.36 5.53
N ASP A 2 6.62 -14.17 5.47
CA ASP A 2 7.26 -12.86 5.67
C ASP A 2 7.82 -12.37 4.36
N ILE A 3 7.64 -11.08 4.08
CA ILE A 3 8.21 -10.42 2.91
C ILE A 3 9.19 -9.38 3.44
N VAL A 4 10.48 -9.57 3.14
CA VAL A 4 11.58 -8.66 3.52
C VAL A 4 11.57 -8.34 5.03
N GLY A 5 11.59 -9.40 5.85
CA GLY A 5 11.69 -9.27 7.31
C GLY A 5 10.46 -8.71 8.05
N LYS A 6 9.34 -8.48 7.34
CA LYS A 6 8.08 -8.02 7.95
C LYS A 6 6.94 -9.01 7.67
N PRO A 7 5.95 -9.13 8.58
CA PRO A 7 4.79 -9.99 8.36
C PRO A 7 3.97 -9.53 7.17
N LEU A 8 3.67 -10.44 6.24
CA LEU A 8 2.77 -10.18 5.10
C LEU A 8 1.40 -9.66 5.56
N GLN A 9 0.90 -10.18 6.68
CA GLN A 9 -0.36 -9.75 7.29
C GLN A 9 -0.37 -8.25 7.61
N THR A 10 0.70 -7.73 8.20
CA THR A 10 0.79 -6.29 8.53
C THR A 10 0.82 -5.41 7.29
N ARG A 11 1.46 -5.88 6.21
CA ARG A 11 1.48 -5.17 4.92
C ARG A 11 0.11 -5.15 4.25
N LEU A 12 -0.56 -6.30 4.22
CA LEU A 12 -1.92 -6.41 3.69
C LEU A 12 -2.90 -5.58 4.51
N LEU A 13 -2.79 -5.59 5.84
CA LEU A 13 -3.64 -4.80 6.72
C LEU A 13 -3.48 -3.30 6.45
N ARG A 14 -2.24 -2.83 6.25
CA ARG A 14 -1.97 -1.42 5.89
C ARG A 14 -2.51 -1.07 4.50
N ALA A 15 -2.27 -1.91 3.49
CA ALA A 15 -2.80 -1.69 2.15
C ALA A 15 -4.34 -1.66 2.15
N PHE A 16 -4.97 -2.55 2.91
CA PHE A 16 -6.41 -2.58 3.09
C PHE A 16 -6.94 -1.36 3.84
N ALA A 17 -6.24 -0.91 4.89
CA ALA A 17 -6.59 0.32 5.60
C ALA A 17 -6.53 1.55 4.67
N VAL A 18 -5.52 1.65 3.81
CA VAL A 18 -5.42 2.72 2.80
C VAL A 18 -6.58 2.65 1.81
N LEU A 19 -6.94 1.44 1.33
CA LEU A 19 -8.12 1.25 0.46
C LEU A 19 -9.40 1.73 1.14
N VAL A 20 -9.64 1.33 2.40
CA VAL A 20 -10.85 1.72 3.14
C VAL A 20 -10.90 3.24 3.33
N VAL A 21 -9.79 3.88 3.69
CA VAL A 21 -9.73 5.34 3.83
C VAL A 21 -10.05 6.04 2.51
N LEU A 22 -9.51 5.56 1.39
CA LEU A 22 -9.78 6.13 0.07
C LEU A 22 -11.22 5.91 -0.40
N LEU A 23 -11.82 4.76 -0.08
CA LEU A 23 -13.24 4.51 -0.34
C LEU A 23 -14.14 5.45 0.46
N VAL A 24 -13.85 5.65 1.74
CA VAL A 24 -14.59 6.60 2.59
C VAL A 24 -14.43 8.03 2.09
N TYR A 25 -13.20 8.42 1.72
CA TYR A 25 -12.93 9.74 1.15
C TYR A 25 -13.65 9.95 -0.19
N GLY A 26 -13.60 8.98 -1.10
CA GLY A 26 -14.30 9.03 -2.38
C GLY A 26 -15.83 9.05 -2.23
N ALA A 27 -16.38 8.39 -1.21
CA ALA A 27 -17.80 8.46 -0.90
C ALA A 27 -18.22 9.82 -0.29
N ALA A 28 -17.31 10.51 0.40
CA ALA A 28 -17.55 11.82 1.00
C ALA A 28 -17.30 12.99 0.04
N THR A 29 -16.56 12.76 -1.05
CA THR A 29 -16.11 13.81 -1.98
C THR A 29 -16.60 13.48 -3.38
N ASP A 30 -17.60 14.23 -3.88
CA ASP A 30 -18.06 14.07 -5.26
C ASP A 30 -16.93 14.43 -6.25
N GLY A 31 -16.67 13.53 -7.21
CA GLY A 31 -15.70 13.74 -8.29
C GLY A 31 -14.41 12.92 -8.21
N VAL A 32 -14.25 12.02 -7.24
CA VAL A 32 -13.11 11.09 -7.21
C VAL A 32 -13.36 9.91 -8.16
N ASP A 33 -12.49 9.74 -9.15
CA ASP A 33 -12.57 8.62 -10.09
C ASP A 33 -12.36 7.28 -9.35
N PRO A 34 -13.31 6.32 -9.44
CA PRO A 34 -13.19 5.01 -8.80
C PRO A 34 -11.96 4.22 -9.26
N PHE A 35 -11.45 4.48 -10.47
CA PHE A 35 -10.23 3.87 -10.96
C PHE A 35 -9.00 4.35 -10.17
N VAL A 36 -8.95 5.64 -9.84
CA VAL A 36 -7.88 6.20 -8.99
C VAL A 36 -7.96 5.58 -7.59
N THR A 37 -9.16 5.53 -7.01
CA THR A 37 -9.42 4.94 -5.68
C THR A 37 -8.95 3.48 -5.57
N LEU A 38 -9.13 2.67 -6.62
CA LEU A 38 -8.70 1.26 -6.65
C LEU A 38 -7.21 1.09 -6.98
N SER A 39 -6.65 1.98 -7.80
CA SER A 39 -5.25 1.89 -8.23
C SER A 39 -4.26 2.30 -7.13
N VAL A 40 -4.59 3.31 -6.31
CA VAL A 40 -3.69 3.85 -5.28
C VAL A 40 -3.26 2.80 -4.24
N PRO A 41 -4.15 1.95 -3.68
CA PRO A 41 -3.75 0.90 -2.75
C PRO A 41 -2.80 -0.13 -3.37
N VAL A 42 -3.02 -0.48 -4.64
CA VAL A 42 -2.16 -1.43 -5.38
C VAL A 42 -0.77 -0.82 -5.60
N LEU A 43 -0.72 0.45 -6.03
CA LEU A 43 0.54 1.19 -6.20
C LEU A 43 1.27 1.39 -4.87
N PHE A 44 0.55 1.70 -3.79
CA PHE A 44 1.09 1.84 -2.45
C PHE A 44 1.71 0.52 -1.94
N PHE A 45 1.03 -0.61 -2.19
CA PHE A 45 1.55 -1.93 -1.84
C PHE A 45 2.81 -2.28 -2.65
N ALA A 46 2.81 -2.04 -3.96
CA ALA A 46 3.99 -2.25 -4.81
C ALA A 46 5.17 -1.37 -4.37
N PHE A 47 4.91 -0.08 -4.09
CA PHE A 47 5.91 0.85 -3.58
C PHE A 47 6.47 0.40 -2.23
N SER A 48 5.61 -0.03 -1.29
CA SER A 48 6.02 -0.57 0.00
C SER A 48 6.98 -1.76 -0.14
N ILE A 49 6.73 -2.66 -1.10
CA ILE A 49 7.64 -3.79 -1.36
C ILE A 49 8.97 -3.28 -1.92
N ALA A 50 8.93 -2.39 -2.90
CA ALA A 50 10.11 -1.84 -3.55
C ALA A 50 10.99 -1.05 -2.58
N SER A 51 10.41 -0.23 -1.70
CA SER A 51 11.13 0.51 -0.67
C SER A 51 11.81 -0.42 0.32
N ASP A 52 11.13 -1.48 0.78
CA ASP A 52 11.74 -2.43 1.71
C ASP A 52 12.89 -3.20 1.03
N TYR A 53 12.78 -3.55 -0.26
CA TYR A 53 13.86 -4.14 -1.04
C TYR A 53 15.05 -3.18 -1.22
N ALA A 54 14.78 -1.91 -1.53
CA ALA A 54 15.82 -0.90 -1.67
C ALA A 54 16.56 -0.70 -0.36
N VAL A 55 15.84 -0.55 0.77
CA VAL A 55 16.44 -0.40 2.10
C VAL A 55 17.27 -1.63 2.47
N ALA A 56 16.77 -2.85 2.23
CA ALA A 56 17.55 -4.06 2.46
C ALA A 56 18.85 -4.05 1.62
N ARG A 57 18.76 -3.67 0.33
CA ARG A 57 19.92 -3.59 -0.56
C ARG A 57 20.99 -2.59 -0.09
N PHE A 58 20.57 -1.49 0.52
CA PHE A 58 21.47 -0.45 1.06
C PHE A 58 21.98 -0.75 2.47
N THR A 59 21.30 -1.59 3.25
CA THR A 59 21.70 -1.96 4.62
C THR A 59 22.58 -3.21 4.65
N ASP A 60 22.51 -4.06 3.63
CA ASP A 60 23.42 -5.22 3.42
C ASP A 60 24.80 -4.82 2.82
N ASN A 61 25.10 -3.52 2.72
CA ASN A 61 26.42 -2.99 2.31
C ASN A 61 27.09 -2.27 3.50
#